data_AF-A0AB33H4D4-F1
#
_entry.id   AF-A0AB33H4D4-F1
#
_cell.length_a   1.000
_cell.length_b   1.000
_cell.length_c   1.000
_cell.angle_alpha   90.00
_cell.angle_beta   90.00
_cell.angle_gamma   90.00
#
_symmetry.space_group_name_H-M   'P 1'
#
loop_
_entity.id
_entity.type
_entity.pdbx_description
1 polymer ?
#
loop_
_entity_poly.entity_id
_entity_poly.type
_entity_poly.pdbx_seq_one_letter_code
_entity_poly.pdbx_strand_id
1 'polypeptide(L)' 'MKFKLISGNRTIDSVAYDLALSIASKETSTTTPALVLAKVMELMPECIKLVSEKASEESKLKTGKVRPLVL' A
#
# COMPACT_ATOMS: atom_id res chain seq x y z
N MET A 1 1.57 -15.57 10.85
CA MET A 1 1.32 -15.52 9.39
C MET A 1 2.00 -14.28 8.84
N LYS A 2 2.91 -14.41 7.87
CA LYS A 2 3.55 -13.24 7.22
C LYS A 2 2.55 -12.70 6.19
N PHE A 3 1.86 -11.62 6.51
CA PHE A 3 0.97 -10.93 5.59
C PHE A 3 1.80 -10.15 4.59
N LYS A 4 1.95 -10.71 3.39
CA LYS A 4 2.64 -10.04 2.30
C LYS A 4 1.69 -8.99 1.74
N LEU A 5 2.00 -7.71 1.96
CA LEU A 5 1.17 -6.58 1.54
C LEU A 5 1.03 -6.55 0.01
N ILE A 6 2.08 -7.00 -0.68
CA ILE A 6 2.15 -7.11 -2.13
C ILE A 6 2.42 -8.57 -2.50
N SER A 7 1.40 -9.27 -2.99
CA SER A 7 1.49 -10.67 -3.39
C SER A 7 0.93 -10.87 -4.81
N GLY A 8 1.56 -11.79 -5.56
CA GLY A 8 1.18 -12.06 -6.95
C GLY A 8 1.40 -10.86 -7.88
N ASN A 9 0.38 -10.50 -8.64
CA ASN A 9 0.38 -9.40 -9.61
C ASN A 9 -0.08 -8.05 -9.05
N ARG A 10 -0.31 -7.93 -7.73
CA ARG A 10 -0.69 -6.63 -7.16
C ARG A 10 0.53 -5.70 -7.18
N THR A 11 0.33 -4.46 -7.60
CA THR A 11 1.34 -3.40 -7.51
C THR A 11 1.08 -2.52 -6.29
N ILE A 12 2.08 -1.70 -5.93
CA ILE A 12 1.93 -0.66 -4.90
C ILE A 12 0.70 0.19 -5.20
N ASP A 13 0.51 0.57 -6.47
CA ASP A 13 -0.59 1.42 -6.92
C ASP A 13 -1.96 0.77 -6.72
N SER A 14 -2.14 -0.52 -7.00
CA SER A 14 -3.42 -1.19 -6.76
C SER A 14 -3.78 -1.22 -5.28
N VAL A 15 -2.81 -1.55 -4.42
CA VAL A 15 -3.05 -1.62 -2.96
C VAL A 15 -3.29 -0.22 -2.40
N ALA A 16 -2.56 0.79 -2.89
CA ALA A 16 -2.76 2.18 -2.51
C ALA A 16 -4.14 2.71 -2.97
N TYR A 17 -4.59 2.34 -4.17
CA TYR A 17 -5.91 2.70 -4.68
C TYR A 17 -7.03 2.08 -3.84
N ASP A 18 -6.94 0.80 -3.48
CA ASP A 18 -7.92 0.13 -2.60
C ASP A 18 -7.99 0.81 -1.22
N LEU A 19 -6.83 1.20 -0.67
CA LEU A 19 -6.74 1.96 0.58
C LEU A 19 -7.40 3.34 0.47
N ALA A 20 -7.05 4.09 -0.57
CA ALA A 20 -7.61 5.42 -0.83
C ALA A 20 -9.13 5.35 -1.03
N LEU A 21 -9.62 4.35 -1.77
CA LEU A 21 -11.04 4.12 -2.00
C LEU A 21 -11.77 3.74 -0.70
N SER A 22 -11.17 2.89 0.14
CA SER A 22 -11.73 2.50 1.44
C SER A 22 -11.83 3.69 2.41
N ILE A 23 -10.87 4.62 2.37
CA ILE A 23 -10.90 5.86 3.15
C ILE A 23 -11.95 6.81 2.58
N ALA A 24 -11.94 7.04 1.25
CA ALA A 24 -12.88 7.93 0.57
C ALA A 24 -14.33 7.46 0.70
N SER A 25 -14.58 6.14 0.74
CA SER A 25 -15.91 5.55 0.93
C SER A 25 -16.43 5.68 2.36
N LYS A 26 -15.57 5.97 3.34
CA LYS A 26 -15.97 6.20 4.74
C LYS A 26 -16.30 7.66 5.02
N GLU A 27 -15.83 8.59 4.18
CA GLU A 27 -16.30 9.97 4.27
C GLU A 27 -17.76 10.05 3.85
N THR A 28 -18.62 10.40 4.80
CA THR A 28 -20.06 10.62 4.54
C THR A 28 -20.34 11.82 3.63
N SER A 29 -19.32 12.62 3.33
CA SER A 29 -19.39 13.85 2.52
C SER A 29 -19.20 13.59 1.01
N THR A 30 -18.76 12.41 0.59
CA THR A 30 -18.48 12.06 -0.81
C THR A 30 -19.69 11.41 -1.48
N THR A 31 -20.77 12.17 -1.68
CA THR A 31 -22.02 11.68 -2.30
C THR A 31 -22.00 11.66 -3.82
N THR A 32 -20.96 12.20 -4.46
CA THR A 32 -20.82 12.20 -5.92
C THR A 32 -19.53 11.50 -6.38
N PRO A 33 -19.56 10.78 -7.52
CA PRO A 33 -18.38 10.11 -8.06
C PRO A 33 -17.17 11.04 -8.26
N ALA A 34 -17.43 12.31 -8.62
CA ALA A 34 -16.39 13.32 -8.79
C ALA A 34 -15.67 13.66 -7.47
N LEU A 35 -16.41 13.76 -6.36
CA LEU A 35 -15.83 14.01 -5.03
C LEU A 35 -15.06 12.79 -4.52
N VAL A 36 -15.59 11.58 -4.75
CA VAL A 36 -14.88 10.33 -4.43
C VAL A 36 -13.56 10.27 -5.19
N LEU A 37 -13.57 10.54 -6.50
CA LEU A 37 -12.36 10.53 -7.31
C LEU A 37 -11.36 11.59 -6.88
N ALA A 38 -11.80 12.82 -6.60
CA ALA A 38 -10.94 13.88 -6.10
C ALA A 38 -10.26 13.48 -4.78
N LYS A 39 -11.01 12.88 -3.84
CA LYS A 39 -10.46 12.38 -2.57
C LYS A 39 -9.47 11.24 -2.77
N VAL A 40 -9.79 10.29 -3.65
CA VAL A 40 -8.86 9.21 -3.99
C VAL A 40 -7.57 9.77 -4.59
N MET A 41 -7.65 10.79 -5.46
CA MET A 41 -6.48 11.43 -6.04
C MET A 41 -5.66 12.22 -5.01
N GLU A 42 -6.30 12.86 -4.02
CA GLU A 42 -5.60 13.51 -2.90
C GLU A 42 -4.89 12.48 -2.00
N LEU A 43 -5.52 11.35 -1.72
CA LEU A 43 -5.02 10.31 -0.81
C LEU A 43 -4.02 9.34 -1.45
N MET A 44 -4.06 9.19 -2.78
CA MET A 44 -3.17 8.34 -3.57
C MET A 44 -1.68 8.53 -3.24
N PRO A 45 -1.09 9.75 -3.27
CA PRO A 45 0.33 9.92 -2.98
C PRO A 45 0.73 9.52 -1.55
N GLU A 46 -0.14 9.69 -0.56
CA GLU A 46 0.10 9.21 0.81
C GLU A 46 -0.02 7.69 0.90
N CYS A 47 -1.04 7.10 0.29
CA CYS A 47 -1.24 5.66 0.26
C CYS A 47 -0.08 4.94 -0.44
N ILE A 48 0.41 5.49 -1.56
CA ILE A 48 1.57 4.97 -2.28
C ILE A 48 2.82 4.99 -1.40
N LYS A 49 3.09 6.10 -0.69
CA LYS A 49 4.22 6.20 0.23
C LYS A 49 4.14 5.13 1.33
N LEU A 50 3.00 5.02 2.01
CA LEU A 50 2.80 4.05 3.09
C LEU A 50 2.96 2.60 2.61
N VAL A 51 2.37 2.26 1.46
CA VAL A 51 2.47 0.92 0.87
C VAL A 51 3.90 0.64 0.41
N SER A 52 4.58 1.61 -0.20
CA SER A 52 6.00 1.55 -0.59
C SER A 52 6.92 1.33 0.61
N GLU A 53 6.72 2.10 1.68
CA GLU A 53 7.49 1.96 2.92
C GLU A 53 7.29 0.58 3.53
N LYS A 54 6.04 0.12 3.65
CA LYS A 54 5.74 -1.23 4.17
C LYS A 54 6.31 -2.34 3.29
N ALA A 55 6.24 -2.22 1.97
CA ALA A 55 6.85 -3.18 1.05
C ALA A 55 8.39 -3.18 1.16
N SER A 56 8.99 -2.00 1.37
CA SER A 56 10.43 -1.83 1.63
C SER A 56 10.84 -2.43 2.98
N GLU A 57 10.05 -2.26 4.03
CA GLU A 57 10.26 -2.92 5.33
C GLU A 57 10.14 -4.45 5.21
N GLU A 58 9.11 -4.95 4.51
CA GLU A 58 8.93 -6.38 4.26
C GLU A 58 10.08 -6.99 3.46
N SER A 59 10.66 -6.24 2.52
CA SER A 59 11.83 -6.68 1.75
C SER A 59 13.13 -6.61 2.56
N LYS A 60 13.33 -5.59 3.40
CA LYS A 60 14.45 -5.51 4.35
C LYS A 60 14.40 -6.60 5.42
N LEU A 61 13.20 -7.04 5.81
CA LEU A 61 13.03 -8.17 6.71
C LEU A 61 13.43 -9.52 6.07
N LYS A 62 13.70 -9.58 4.77
CA LYS A 62 14.28 -10.76 4.10
C LYS A 62 15.81 -10.75 4.07
N THR A 63 16.47 -9.62 4.26
CA THR A 63 17.94 -9.51 4.30
C THR A 63 18.55 -9.69 5.70
N GLY A 64 17.74 -10.06 6.70
CA GLY A 64 18.19 -10.44 8.04
C GLY A 64 18.55 -11.92 8.23
N LYS A 65 18.69 -12.70 7.14
CA LYS A 65 19.18 -14.09 7.22
C LYS A 65 20.04 -14.46 6.01
N VAL A 66 21.17 -13.76 5.86
CA VAL A 66 22.35 -14.35 5.23
C VAL A 66 23.44 -14.31 6.30
N ARG A 67 23.53 -15.36 7.12
CA ARG A 67 24.82 -15.68 7.73
C ARG A 67 25.68 -16.18 6.57
N PRO A 68 26.82 -15.56 6.23
CA PRO A 68 27.82 -16.31 5.50
C PRO A 68 28.35 -17.36 6.48
N LEU A 69 27.88 -18.60 6.34
CA LEU A 69 28.67 -19.75 6.75
C LEU A 69 29.50 -20.08 5.51
N VAL A 70 30.67 -19.45 5.42
CA VAL A 70 31.74 -19.87 4.50
C VAL A 70 32.87 -20.35 5.40
N LEU A 71 33.33 -21.56 5.06
CA LEU A 71 34.20 -22.48 5.82
C LEU A 71 35.36 -21.81 6.57
#